data_AF-A3X0E6-F1
#
_entry.id   AF-A3X0E6-F1
#
_cell.length_a   1.000
_cell.length_b   1.000
_cell.length_c   1.000
_cell.angle_alpha   90.00
_cell.angle_beta   90.00
_cell.angle_gamma   90.00
#
_symmetry.space_group_name_H-M   'P 1'
#
loop_
_entity.id
_entity.type
_entity.pdbx_description
1 polymer ?
#
loop_
_entity_poly.entity_id
_entity_poly.type
_entity_poly.pdbx_seq_one_letter_code
_entity_poly.pdbx_strand_id
1 'polypeptide(L)'
;MRVRGSQEEKKMMADADRVEFGNRLAKLVADKHWTEAEFAREASKRFRGAHDFRRCEISLYMRGIQFPNPPRLKAICETLGVDEKALGTEVHVGVKH
;
A
#
# COMPACT_ATOMS: atom_id res chain seq x y z
N MET A 1 33.83 -0.36 -25.15
CA MET A 1 33.27 -1.73 -24.98
C MET A 1 32.89 -1.90 -23.51
N ARG A 2 31.75 -2.57 -23.25
CA ARG A 2 31.22 -3.04 -21.94
C ARG A 2 30.47 -1.98 -21.13
N VAL A 3 29.27 -2.21 -20.61
CA VAL A 3 28.21 -3.22 -20.80
C VAL A 3 26.92 -2.55 -20.32
N ARG A 4 25.79 -2.88 -20.95
CA ARG A 4 24.45 -2.51 -20.51
C ARG A 4 24.24 -2.95 -19.06
N GLY A 5 24.16 -1.99 -18.14
CA GLY A 5 23.60 -2.19 -16.81
C GLY A 5 22.09 -2.11 -16.89
N SER A 6 21.47 -3.13 -17.47
CA SER A 6 20.05 -3.41 -17.26
C SER A 6 19.85 -3.74 -15.78
N GLN A 7 19.22 -2.84 -15.01
CA GLN A 7 18.21 -3.13 -13.99
C GLN A 7 18.01 -1.94 -13.02
N GLU A 8 16.74 -1.49 -12.96
CA GLU A 8 16.06 -1.25 -11.69
C GLU A 8 16.21 0.12 -11.00
N GLU A 9 15.90 1.21 -11.70
CA GLU A 9 15.30 2.36 -11.01
C GLU A 9 13.81 2.06 -10.78
N LYS A 10 13.57 1.25 -9.74
CA LYS A 10 12.33 1.29 -8.96
C LYS A 10 12.08 2.76 -8.65
N LYS A 11 11.15 3.41 -9.36
CA LYS A 11 10.64 4.76 -9.07
C LYS A 11 10.40 4.84 -7.57
N MET A 12 11.35 5.42 -6.87
CA MET A 12 11.28 5.60 -5.44
C MET A 12 10.20 6.65 -5.27
N MET A 13 8.99 6.25 -4.87
CA MET A 13 7.99 7.21 -4.41
C MET A 13 8.69 8.16 -3.46
N ALA A 14 8.56 9.46 -3.72
CA ALA A 14 9.11 10.49 -2.87
C ALA A 14 8.60 10.28 -1.44
N ASP A 15 9.39 10.69 -0.46
CA ASP A 15 9.06 10.53 0.95
C ASP A 15 7.70 11.19 1.26
N ALA A 16 7.40 12.29 0.57
CA ALA A 16 6.11 12.98 0.60
C ALA A 16 4.93 12.10 0.13
N ASP A 17 5.07 11.36 -0.97
CA ASP A 17 4.04 10.45 -1.48
C ASP A 17 3.69 9.34 -0.47
N ARG A 18 4.73 8.78 0.17
CA ARG A 18 4.53 7.72 1.18
C ARG A 18 3.85 8.24 2.42
N VAL A 19 4.22 9.44 2.87
CA VAL A 19 3.59 10.11 4.01
C VAL A 19 2.14 10.46 3.69
N GLU A 20 1.85 10.97 2.48
CA GLU A 20 0.49 11.28 2.07
C GLU A 20 -0.38 10.02 2.00
N PHE A 21 0.13 8.95 1.38
CA PHE A 21 -0.51 7.64 1.37
C PHE A 21 -0.82 7.14 2.79
N GLY A 22 0.16 7.19 3.69
CA GLY A 22 0.00 6.76 5.07
C GLY A 22 -1.06 7.56 5.81
N ASN A 23 -1.08 8.89 5.64
CA ASN A 23 -2.09 9.77 6.22
C ASN A 23 -3.50 9.47 5.69
N ARG A 24 -3.64 9.27 4.37
CA ARG A 24 -4.93 8.90 3.76
C ARG A 24 -5.42 7.54 4.25
N LEU A 25 -4.52 6.55 4.28
CA LEU A 25 -4.83 5.22 4.82
C LEU A 25 -5.28 5.30 6.28
N ALA A 26 -4.53 6.03 7.13
CA ALA A 26 -4.88 6.21 8.53
C ALA A 26 -6.26 6.88 8.69
N LYS A 27 -6.54 7.90 7.88
CA LYS A 27 -7.85 8.58 7.88
C LYS A 27 -8.99 7.64 7.47
N LEU A 28 -8.82 6.83 6.43
CA LEU A 28 -9.83 5.88 5.97
C LEU A 28 -10.08 4.74 6.98
N VAL A 29 -9.02 4.24 7.61
CA VAL A 29 -9.15 3.23 8.66
C VAL A 29 -9.85 3.81 9.89
N ALA A 30 -9.53 5.06 10.26
CA ALA A 30 -10.20 5.77 11.35
C ALA A 30 -11.68 6.08 11.04
N ASP A 31 -12.00 6.47 9.80
CA ASP A 31 -13.37 6.73 9.32
C ASP A 31 -14.25 5.47 9.40
N LYS A 32 -13.68 4.29 9.11
CA LYS A 32 -14.33 2.99 9.30
C LYS A 32 -14.44 2.57 10.78
N HIS A 33 -13.96 3.38 11.72
CA HIS A 33 -13.82 3.05 13.15
C HIS A 33 -13.01 1.76 13.38
N TRP A 34 -12.08 1.44 12.49
CA TRP A 34 -11.23 0.27 12.62
C TRP A 34 -9.93 0.61 13.34
N THR A 35 -9.44 -0.34 14.13
CA THR A 35 -8.08 -0.27 14.68
C THR A 35 -7.10 -0.91 13.71
N GLU A 36 -5.79 -0.61 13.84
CA GLU A 36 -4.74 -1.24 13.01
C GLU A 36 -4.82 -2.77 13.04
N ALA A 37 -5.18 -3.35 14.19
CA ALA A 37 -5.29 -4.80 14.39
C ALA A 37 -6.52 -5.38 13.70
N GLU A 38 -7.67 -4.71 13.81
CA GLU A 38 -8.91 -5.12 13.15
C GLU A 38 -8.80 -4.97 11.63
N PHE A 39 -8.22 -3.86 11.17
CA PHE A 39 -7.89 -3.66 9.78
C PHE A 39 -6.95 -4.75 9.24
N ALA A 40 -5.88 -5.07 9.97
CA ALA A 40 -4.97 -6.15 9.58
C ALA A 40 -5.67 -7.50 9.47
N ARG A 41 -6.60 -7.81 10.38
CA ARG A 41 -7.40 -9.04 10.33
C ARG A 41 -8.34 -9.07 9.12
N GLU A 42 -9.07 -7.99 8.87
CA GLU A 42 -9.96 -7.88 7.71
C GLU A 42 -9.20 -7.92 6.39
N ALA A 43 -8.06 -7.25 6.33
CA ALA A 43 -7.16 -7.28 5.18
C ALA A 43 -6.58 -8.67 4.95
N SER A 44 -6.20 -9.38 6.02
CA SER A 44 -5.71 -10.76 5.93
C SER A 44 -6.79 -11.73 5.45
N LYS A 45 -8.05 -11.57 5.89
CA LYS A 45 -9.16 -12.40 5.38
C LYS A 45 -9.36 -12.25 3.87
N ARG A 46 -9.16 -11.04 3.32
CA ARG A 46 -9.27 -10.78 1.89
C ARG A 46 -7.99 -11.11 1.12
N PHE A 47 -6.84 -10.99 1.77
CA PHE A 47 -5.55 -11.25 1.17
C PHE A 47 -5.22 -12.73 1.15
N ARG A 48 -5.46 -13.38 0.00
CA ARG A 48 -5.04 -14.77 -0.24
C ARG A 48 -3.56 -14.90 -0.62
N GLY A 49 -2.69 -14.06 -0.07
CA GLY A 49 -1.26 -14.09 -0.33
C GLY A 49 -0.48 -15.03 0.60
N ALA A 50 0.83 -15.14 0.38
CA ALA A 50 1.71 -16.02 1.14
C ALA A 50 1.92 -15.61 2.61
N HIS A 51 1.66 -14.34 2.96
CA HIS A 51 1.84 -13.80 4.31
C HIS A 51 0.71 -12.86 4.70
N ASP A 52 0.10 -13.10 5.86
CA ASP A 52 -0.93 -12.24 6.43
C ASP A 52 -0.44 -10.82 6.72
N PHE A 53 -1.38 -9.88 6.80
CA PHE A 53 -1.10 -8.54 7.28
C PHE A 53 -0.87 -8.57 8.79
N ARG A 54 0.33 -8.15 9.22
CA ARG A 54 0.59 -7.92 10.64
C ARG A 54 0.25 -6.48 11.03
N ARG A 55 -0.22 -6.31 12.26
CA ARG A 55 -0.48 -4.99 12.87
C ARG A 55 0.73 -4.06 12.73
N CYS A 56 1.94 -4.56 12.97
CA CYS A 56 3.16 -3.76 12.82
C CYS A 56 3.34 -3.23 11.40
N GLU A 57 3.03 -4.02 10.37
CA GLU A 57 3.12 -3.57 8.97
C GLU A 57 2.12 -2.45 8.69
N ILE A 58 0.88 -2.60 9.17
CA ILE A 58 -0.15 -1.55 9.04
C ILE A 58 0.31 -0.24 9.67
N SER A 59 0.90 -0.31 10.86
CA SER A 59 1.45 0.87 11.54
C SER A 59 2.56 1.54 10.70
N LEU A 60 3.43 0.75 10.08
CA LEU A 60 4.48 1.28 9.19
C LEU A 60 3.90 1.94 7.93
N TYR A 61 2.83 1.37 7.36
CA TYR A 61 2.13 1.93 6.21
C TYR A 61 1.45 3.25 6.55
N MET A 62 0.73 3.31 7.67
CA MET A 62 0.06 4.54 8.14
C MET A 62 1.05 5.67 8.46
N ARG A 63 2.25 5.33 8.90
CA ARG A 63 3.31 6.30 9.17
C ARG A 63 4.10 6.71 7.92
N GLY A 64 3.80 6.10 6.76
CA GLY A 64 4.54 6.34 5.51
C GLY A 64 5.99 5.85 5.55
N ILE A 65 6.36 5.03 6.54
CA ILE A 65 7.71 4.48 6.68
C ILE A 65 7.93 3.37 5.64
N GLN A 66 6.90 2.56 5.43
CA GLN A 66 6.89 1.48 4.47
C GLN A 66 5.74 1.68 3.49
N PHE A 67 5.87 1.17 2.28
CA PHE A 67 4.78 1.15 1.30
C PHE A 67 4.39 -0.31 1.02
N PRO A 68 3.08 -0.63 0.98
CA PRO A 68 2.65 -1.99 0.70
C PRO A 68 2.99 -2.39 -0.74
N ASN A 69 3.47 -3.62 -0.93
CA ASN A 69 3.66 -4.18 -2.26
C ASN A 69 2.34 -4.18 -3.05
N PRO A 70 2.36 -4.12 -4.41
CA PRO A 70 1.15 -4.08 -5.24
C PRO A 70 0.05 -5.11 -4.88
N PRO A 71 0.33 -6.40 -4.61
CA PRO A 71 -0.72 -7.34 -4.18
C PRO A 71 -1.31 -6.99 -2.81
N ARG A 72 -0.51 -6.43 -1.89
CA ARG A 72 -0.98 -5.96 -0.58
C ARG A 72 -1.80 -4.68 -0.73
N LEU A 73 -1.34 -3.74 -1.55
CA LEU A 73 -2.07 -2.51 -1.84
C LEU A 73 -3.47 -2.83 -2.37
N LYS A 74 -3.58 -3.77 -3.31
CA LYS A 74 -4.88 -4.24 -3.81
C LYS A 74 -5.78 -4.75 -2.70
N ALA A 75 -5.27 -5.60 -1.81
CA ALA A 75 -6.08 -6.10 -0.70
C ALA A 75 -6.48 -5.02 0.32
N ILE A 76 -5.61 -4.03 0.57
CA ILE A 76 -5.94 -2.85 1.40
C ILE A 76 -7.10 -2.08 0.75
N CYS A 77 -7.01 -1.81 -0.54
CA CYS A 77 -8.06 -1.12 -1.31
C CYS A 77 -9.39 -1.91 -1.29
N GLU A 78 -9.34 -3.22 -1.53
CA GLU A 78 -10.52 -4.10 -1.45
C GLU A 78 -11.12 -4.18 -0.04
N THR A 79 -10.28 -4.09 1.00
CA THR A 79 -10.73 -4.11 2.40
C THR A 79 -11.42 -2.82 2.80
N LEU A 80 -10.88 -1.68 2.36
CA LEU A 80 -11.49 -0.38 2.58
C LEU A 80 -12.70 -0.14 1.66
N GLY A 81 -12.79 -0.91 0.56
CA GLY A 81 -13.80 -0.71 -0.49
C GLY A 81 -13.55 0.59 -1.25
N VAL A 82 -12.29 0.99 -1.37
CA VAL A 82 -11.86 2.23 -2.03
C VAL A 82 -10.99 1.88 -3.24
N ASP A 83 -11.04 2.73 -4.25
CA ASP A 83 -10.18 2.58 -5.42
C ASP A 83 -8.73 2.96 -5.08
N GLU A 84 -7.76 2.38 -5.78
CA GLU A 84 -6.34 2.74 -5.64
C GLU A 84 -6.14 4.27 -5.81
N LYS A 85 -6.93 4.90 -6.70
CA LYS A 85 -6.91 6.37 -6.87
C LYS A 85 -7.34 7.14 -5.62
N ALA A 86 -8.22 6.58 -4.79
CA ALA A 86 -8.68 7.24 -3.57
C ALA A 86 -7.59 7.31 -2.49
N LEU A 87 -6.68 6.33 -2.44
CA LEU A 87 -5.53 6.34 -1.54
C LEU A 87 -4.40 7.28 -2.00
N GLY A 88 -4.60 8.05 -3.08
CA GLY A 88 -3.61 9.03 -3.55
C GLY A 88 -2.45 8.41 -4.31
N THR A 89 -2.59 7.16 -4.73
CA THR A 89 -1.60 6.58 -5.61
C THR A 89 -2.01 6.92 -7.05
N GLU A 90 -1.50 8.02 -7.57
CA GLU A 90 -1.28 8.16 -9.01
C GLU A 90 -0.18 7.18 -9.48
N VAL A 91 -0.17 5.95 -8.95
CA VAL A 91 0.53 4.83 -9.56
C VAL A 91 -0.08 4.71 -10.94
N HIS A 92 0.64 5.27 -11.90
CA HIS A 92 1.33 4.58 -12.97
C HIS A 92 1.42 3.03 -12.79
N VAL A 93 0.31 2.36 -12.48
CA VAL A 93 0.04 1.01 -12.95
C VAL A 93 -0.03 1.23 -14.45
N GLY A 94 1.10 1.03 -15.11
CA GLY A 94 1.17 0.98 -16.55
C GLY A 94 0.23 -0.12 -17.02
N VAL A 95 -1.03 0.24 -17.25
CA VAL A 95 -1.85 -0.38 -18.28
C VAL A 95 -1.09 -0.12 -19.56
N LYS A 96 -0.28 -1.09 -19.93
CA LYS A 96 0.03 -1.35 -21.33
C LYS A 96 -0.88 -2.49 -21.72
N HIS A 97 -1.98 -2.13 -22.40
CA HIS A 97 -2.69 -3.06 -23.26
C HIS A 97 -1.83 -3.28 -24.51
#